data_AF-A0A1I2C4Q1-F1
#
_entry.id   AF-A0A1I2C4Q1-F1
#
_cell.length_a   1.000
_cell.length_b   1.000
_cell.length_c   1.000
_cell.angle_alpha   90.00
_cell.angle_beta   90.00
_cell.angle_gamma   90.00
#
_symmetry.space_group_name_H-M   'P 1'
#
loop_
_entity.id
_entity.type
_entity.pdbx_description
1 polymer ?
#
loop_
_entity_poly.entity_id
_entity_poly.type
_entity_poly.pdbx_seq_one_letter_code
_entity_poly.pdbx_strand_id
1 'polypeptide(L)'
;MIAEAVVDCYDEHEQLSGLFAMIEGNLAVPFDTEVLGVPVVVRKVDLRSSEIVAICHRGRLRQAIGILDLPLPDPVPDGTQWIEAYRRWAGR
;
A
#
# COMPACT_ATOMS: atom_id res chain seq x y z
N MET A 1 15.47 3.27 0.43
CA MET A 1 14.06 2.84 0.56
C MET A 1 13.92 1.35 0.31
N ILE A 2 13.99 0.81 -0.92
CA ILE A 2 13.93 -0.66 -1.11
C ILE A 2 15.01 -1.38 -0.30
N ALA A 3 16.26 -0.91 -0.37
CA ALA A 3 17.38 -1.48 0.38
C ALA A 3 17.18 -1.51 1.90
N GLU A 4 16.33 -0.63 2.46
CA GLU A 4 16.00 -0.62 3.89
C GLU A 4 14.92 -1.65 4.21
N ALA A 5 13.93 -1.82 3.33
CA ALA A 5 12.85 -2.80 3.49
C ALA A 5 13.29 -4.26 3.24
N VAL A 6 14.40 -4.47 2.53
CA VAL A 6 14.86 -5.81 2.10
C VAL A 6 16.23 -6.23 2.63
N VAL A 7 16.80 -5.45 3.55
CA VAL A 7 18.20 -5.62 4.01
C VAL A 7 18.49 -7.03 4.55
N ASP A 8 17.51 -7.65 5.21
CA ASP A 8 17.62 -8.96 5.85
C ASP A 8 16.71 -10.03 5.20
N CYS A 9 16.32 -9.85 3.93
CA CYS A 9 15.42 -10.79 3.26
C CYS A 9 16.17 -11.75 2.33
N TYR A 10 15.93 -13.05 2.50
CA TYR A 10 16.51 -14.18 1.78
C TYR A 10 15.68 -14.61 0.57
N ASP A 11 14.37 -14.33 0.56
CA ASP A 11 13.47 -14.66 -0.56
C ASP A 11 12.44 -13.57 -0.88
N GLU A 12 11.64 -13.77 -1.93
CA GLU A 12 10.64 -12.78 -2.36
C GLU A 12 9.50 -12.59 -1.35
N HIS A 13 9.16 -13.63 -0.59
CA HIS A 13 8.09 -13.57 0.40
C HIS A 13 8.51 -12.73 1.61
N GLU A 14 9.75 -12.86 2.04
CA GLU A 14 10.35 -12.02 3.08
C GLU A 14 10.47 -10.57 2.61
N GLN A 15 10.89 -10.34 1.37
CA GLN A 15 10.96 -8.98 0.80
C GLN A 15 9.57 -8.32 0.71
N LEU A 16 8.56 -9.07 0.28
CA LEU A 16 7.17 -8.62 0.26
C LEU A 16 6.69 -8.26 1.67
N SER A 17 6.99 -9.11 2.66
CA SER A 17 6.64 -8.88 4.06
C SER A 17 7.34 -7.67 4.66
N GLY A 18 8.62 -7.46 4.33
CA GLY A 18 9.38 -6.28 4.74
C GLY A 18 8.82 -4.99 4.13
N LEU A 19 8.51 -5.00 2.83
CA LEU A 19 7.85 -3.87 2.16
C LEU A 19 6.46 -3.59 2.76
N PHE A 20 5.69 -4.62 3.08
CA PHE A 20 4.41 -4.48 3.76
C PHE A 20 4.57 -3.78 5.12
N ALA A 21 5.51 -4.22 5.96
CA ALA A 21 5.76 -3.61 7.26
C ALA A 21 6.13 -2.12 7.13
N MET A 22 6.93 -1.76 6.13
CA MET A 22 7.29 -0.36 5.88
C MET A 22 6.09 0.47 5.43
N ILE A 23 5.20 -0.06 4.57
CA ILE A 23 3.98 0.66 4.18
C ILE A 23 3.02 0.77 5.37
N GLU A 24 2.76 -0.32 6.09
CA GLU A 24 1.84 -0.34 7.24
C GLU A 24 2.26 0.62 8.34
N GLY A 25 3.56 0.70 8.64
CA GLY A 25 4.09 1.55 9.70
C GLY A 25 4.21 3.04 9.35
N ASN A 26 4.24 3.39 8.06
CA ASN A 26 4.56 4.76 7.63
C ASN A 26 3.45 5.45 6.83
N LEU A 27 2.58 4.70 6.13
CA LEU A 27 1.50 5.28 5.35
C LEU A 27 0.46 5.91 6.28
N ALA A 28 0.30 7.22 6.20
CA ALA A 28 -0.72 7.93 6.96
C ALA A 28 -2.11 7.46 6.52
N VAL A 29 -2.86 6.87 7.45
CA VAL A 29 -4.27 6.48 7.29
C VAL A 29 -5.07 6.98 8.49
N PRO A 30 -6.37 7.31 8.32
CA PRO A 30 -7.12 7.24 7.08
C PRO A 30 -6.86 8.42 6.14
N PHE A 31 -7.10 8.21 4.84
CA PHE A 31 -7.16 9.28 3.83
C PHE A 31 -8.26 9.00 2.81
N ASP A 32 -8.79 10.06 2.21
CA ASP A 32 -9.79 10.01 1.15
C ASP A 32 -9.12 9.87 -0.23
N THR A 33 -9.72 9.11 -1.12
CA THR A 33 -9.35 9.04 -2.54
C THR A 33 -10.55 8.65 -3.40
N GLU A 34 -10.38 8.66 -4.72
CA GLU A 34 -11.39 8.20 -5.68
C GLU A 34 -10.89 7.00 -6.46
N VAL A 35 -11.72 5.95 -6.50
CA VAL A 35 -11.46 4.74 -7.30
C VAL A 35 -12.50 4.69 -8.40
N LEU A 36 -12.07 4.82 -9.66
CA LEU A 36 -12.97 4.87 -10.82
C LEU A 36 -14.07 5.96 -10.68
N GLY A 37 -13.73 7.11 -10.08
CA GLY A 37 -14.66 8.22 -9.82
C GLY A 37 -15.60 7.99 -8.62
N VAL A 38 -15.35 6.96 -7.82
CA VAL A 38 -16.10 6.68 -6.58
C VAL A 38 -15.28 7.09 -5.36
N PRO A 39 -15.76 8.03 -4.53
CA PRO A 39 -15.09 8.40 -3.29
C PRO A 39 -15.05 7.23 -2.31
N VAL A 40 -13.87 6.96 -1.76
CA VAL A 40 -13.61 5.93 -0.76
C VAL A 40 -12.63 6.45 0.29
N VAL A 41 -12.70 5.87 1.49
CA VAL A 41 -11.73 6.11 2.57
C VAL A 41 -10.80 4.91 2.67
N VAL A 42 -9.50 5.13 2.50
CA VAL A 42 -8.47 4.13 2.80
C VAL A 42 -8.25 4.12 4.30
N ARG A 43 -8.47 3.00 4.97
CA ARG A 43 -8.38 2.92 6.45
C ARG A 43 -7.16 2.17 6.97
N LYS A 44 -6.63 1.25 6.16
CA LYS A 44 -5.42 0.49 6.46
C LYS A 44 -4.91 -0.16 5.19
N VAL A 45 -3.70 -0.70 5.25
CA VAL A 45 -3.21 -1.69 4.30
C VAL A 45 -3.31 -3.09 4.90
N ASP A 46 -3.21 -4.10 4.06
CA ASP A 46 -3.19 -5.50 4.46
C ASP A 46 -2.27 -6.29 3.52
N LEU A 47 -1.70 -7.39 4.01
CA LEU A 47 -0.91 -8.30 3.20
C LEU A 47 -1.75 -9.54 2.86
N ARG A 48 -1.94 -9.78 1.56
CA ARG A 48 -2.49 -11.03 1.04
C ARG A 48 -1.36 -11.93 0.57
N SER A 49 -1.68 -13.16 0.18
CA SER A 49 -0.70 -14.20 -0.16
C SER A 49 0.44 -13.77 -1.10
N SER A 50 0.21 -12.80 -1.98
CA SER A 50 1.22 -12.31 -2.93
C SER A 50 1.14 -10.80 -3.21
N GLU A 51 0.35 -10.03 -2.46
CA GLU A 51 0.07 -8.63 -2.80
C GLU A 51 -0.29 -7.81 -1.56
N ILE A 52 0.21 -6.57 -1.53
CA ILE A 52 -0.20 -5.55 -0.55
C ILE A 52 -1.45 -4.85 -1.08
N VAL A 53 -2.51 -4.79 -0.27
CA VAL A 53 -3.79 -4.17 -0.65
C VAL A 53 -4.16 -3.03 0.29
N ALA A 54 -4.81 -2.00 -0.24
CA ALA A 54 -5.51 -0.98 0.53
C ALA A 54 -6.93 -1.45 0.89
N ILE A 55 -7.32 -1.31 2.14
CA ILE A 55 -8.68 -1.59 2.60
C ILE A 55 -9.50 -0.30 2.54
N CYS A 56 -10.31 -0.21 1.49
CA CYS A 56 -11.13 0.94 1.15
C CYS A 56 -12.56 0.77 1.66
N HIS A 57 -13.12 1.86 2.19
CA HIS A 57 -14.47 1.90 2.74
C HIS A 57 -15.34 2.92 2.01
N ARG A 58 -16.58 2.53 1.74
CA ARG A 58 -17.67 3.44 1.31
C ARG A 58 -18.91 3.13 2.12
N GLY A 59 -19.18 3.93 3.14
CA GLY A 59 -20.23 3.64 4.13
C GLY A 59 -20.00 2.28 4.79
N ARG A 60 -20.94 1.34 4.60
CA ARG A 60 -20.84 -0.03 5.14
C ARG A 60 -20.08 -1.00 4.23
N LEU A 61 -19.81 -0.59 2.99
CA LEU A 61 -19.07 -1.41 2.03
C LEU A 61 -17.57 -1.34 2.33
N ARG A 62 -16.93 -2.50 2.24
CA ARG A 62 -15.49 -2.66 2.40
C ARG A 62 -14.94 -3.45 1.22
N GLN A 63 -13.91 -2.92 0.58
CA GLN A 63 -13.25 -3.56 -0.55
C GLN A 63 -11.74 -3.46 -0.40
N ALA A 64 -11.03 -4.53 -0.78
CA ALA A 64 -9.58 -4.48 -0.93
C ALA A 64 -9.24 -4.14 -2.37
N ILE A 65 -8.27 -3.25 -2.54
CA ILE A 65 -7.76 -2.79 -3.83
C ILE A 65 -6.25 -2.96 -3.79
N GLY A 66 -5.63 -3.47 -4.86
CA GLY A 66 -4.18 -3.54 -4.96
C GLY A 66 -3.56 -2.19 -4.67
N ILE A 67 -2.54 -2.13 -3.81
CA ILE A 67 -1.96 -0.84 -3.40
C ILE A 67 -1.35 -0.09 -4.59
N LEU A 68 -0.98 -0.80 -5.65
CA LEU A 68 -0.46 -0.24 -6.90
C LEU A 68 -1.54 0.30 -7.83
N ASP A 69 -2.78 -0.20 -7.69
CA ASP A 69 -3.96 0.25 -8.42
C ASP A 69 -4.71 1.38 -7.70
N LEU A 70 -4.29 1.72 -6.47
CA LEU A 70 -4.91 2.76 -5.67
C LEU A 70 -4.52 4.15 -6.21
N PRO A 71 -5.49 4.97 -6.67
CA PRO A 71 -5.22 6.36 -7.00
C PRO A 71 -4.86 7.12 -5.72
N LEU A 72 -3.83 7.95 -5.77
CA LEU A 72 -3.42 8.78 -4.65
C LEU A 72 -4.07 10.17 -4.77
N PRO A 73 -4.57 10.74 -3.67
CA PRO A 73 -5.11 12.09 -3.67
C PRO A 73 -4.00 13.14 -3.83
N ASP A 74 -4.40 14.38 -4.11
CA ASP A 74 -3.52 15.56 -4.03
C ASP A 74 -4.03 16.47 -2.89
N PRO A 75 -3.24 16.72 -1.83
CA PRO A 75 -1.88 16.23 -1.59
C PRO A 75 -1.82 14.73 -1.25
N VAL A 76 -0.69 14.09 -1.57
CA VAL A 76 -0.44 12.68 -1.24
C VAL A 76 -0.28 12.50 0.28
N PRO A 77 -0.72 11.36 0.86
CA PRO A 77 -0.51 11.07 2.27
C PRO A 77 0.98 10.84 2.57
N ASP A 78 1.38 11.17 3.80
CA ASP A 78 2.71 10.83 4.31
C ASP A 78 2.95 9.30 4.19
N GLY A 79 4.19 8.90 3.90
CA GLY A 79 4.54 7.49 3.73
C GLY A 79 4.32 6.93 2.32
N THR A 80 3.78 7.73 1.38
CA THR A 80 3.59 7.34 -0.04
C THR A 80 4.88 6.81 -0.70
N GLN A 81 6.05 7.29 -0.29
CA GLN A 81 7.35 6.82 -0.80
C GLN A 81 7.56 5.28 -0.65
N TRP A 82 6.88 4.65 0.31
CA TRP A 82 6.93 3.19 0.50
C TRP A 82 6.06 2.44 -0.51
N ILE A 83 4.97 3.05 -0.98
CA ILE A 83 4.19 2.54 -2.11
C ILE A 83 5.02 2.59 -3.40
N GLU A 84 5.81 3.65 -3.60
CA GLU A 84 6.73 3.76 -4.74
C GLU A 84 7.86 2.72 -4.67
N ALA A 85 8.41 2.47 -3.47
CA ALA A 85 9.39 1.41 -3.26
C ALA A 85 8.82 0.03 -3.63
N TYR A 86 7.59 -0.27 -3.21
CA TYR A 86 6.88 -1.49 -3.58
C TYR A 86 6.62 -1.57 -5.09
N ARG A 87 6.21 -0.47 -5.73
CA ARG A 87 6.01 -0.41 -7.19
C ARG A 87 7.28 -0.79 -7.95
N ARG A 88 8.42 -0.25 -7.53
CA ARG A 88 9.71 -0.53 -8.17
C ARG A 88 10.21 -1.94 -7.89
N TRP A 89 9.92 -2.50 -6.71
CA TRP A 89 10.18 -3.91 -6.42
C TRP A 89 9.30 -4.85 -7.26
N ALA A 90 8.01 -4.54 -7.45
CA ALA A 90 7.10 -5.40 -8.19
C ALA A 90 7.35 -5.42 -9.71
N GLY A 91 7.93 -4.35 -10.26
CA GLY A 91 8.29 -4.24 -11.68
C GLY A 91 9.69 -4.73 -12.04
N ARG A 92 10.39 -5.41 -11.12
CA ARG A 92 11.74 -5.95 -11.34
C ARG A 92 11.75 -7.22 -12.18
#